data_AF-A0A957E5X7-F1
#
_entry.id   AF-A0A957E5X7-F1
#
_cell.length_a   1.000
_cell.length_b   1.000
_cell.length_c   1.000
_cell.angle_alpha   90.00
_cell.angle_beta   90.00
_cell.angle_gamma   90.00
#
_symmetry.space_group_name_H-M   'P 1'
#
loop_
_entity.id
_entity.type
_entity.pdbx_description
1 polymer ?
#
loop_
_entity_poly.entity_id
_entity_poly.type
_entity_poly.pdbx_seq_one_letter_code
_entity_poly.pdbx_strand_id
1 'polypeptide(L)'
;MIALIPYQTFEIKTRLNPEAARQKLQEIVEPRKLMRFGLSRNHNLFEGEIEGAAFKISRIIHYRNSFLPILVGQIQDDLDASTLRITARPHWFIILFWAFFAFAVTAGGLIAGDPSE
;
A
#
# COMPACT_ATOMS: atom_id res chain seq x y z
N MET A 1 21.69 0.16 0.97
CA MET A 1 20.97 0.46 -0.29
C MET A 1 19.99 1.59 0.00
N ILE A 2 20.10 2.71 -0.71
CA ILE A 2 19.16 3.83 -0.57
C ILE A 2 17.88 3.46 -1.32
N ALA A 3 16.79 3.25 -0.61
CA ALA A 3 15.49 3.02 -1.23
C ALA A 3 14.92 4.37 -1.69
N LEU A 4 15.01 4.67 -2.98
CA LEU A 4 14.51 5.90 -3.59
C LEU A 4 12.97 5.99 -3.55
N ILE A 5 12.29 4.86 -3.31
CA ILE A 5 10.85 4.73 -3.13
C ILE A 5 10.64 3.91 -1.85
N PRO A 6 9.72 4.27 -0.94
CA PRO A 6 9.41 3.46 0.24
C PRO A 6 8.63 2.21 -0.18
N TYR A 7 9.34 1.25 -0.77
CA TYR A 7 8.86 -0.08 -1.07
C TYR A 7 9.43 -1.03 -0.02
N GLN A 8 8.57 -1.83 0.60
CA GLN A 8 9.01 -2.86 1.52
C GLN A 8 8.30 -4.16 1.17
N THR A 9 9.10 -5.17 0.80
CA THR A 9 8.60 -6.53 0.63
C THR A 9 8.95 -7.33 1.86
N PHE A 10 7.98 -8.06 2.39
CA PHE A 10 8.15 -8.95 3.52
C PHE A 10 7.24 -10.17 3.38
N GLU A 11 7.55 -11.20 4.13
CA GLU A 11 6.82 -12.46 4.11
C GLU A 11 6.27 -12.76 5.50
N ILE A 12 5.04 -13.23 5.57
CA ILE A 12 4.42 -13.73 6.79
C ILE A 12 4.16 -15.21 6.60
N LYS A 13 4.85 -16.04 7.38
CA LYS A 13 4.58 -17.48 7.44
C LYS A 13 3.53 -17.77 8.49
N THR A 14 2.54 -18.57 8.13
CA THR A 14 1.47 -19.00 9.04
C THR A 14 1.23 -20.49 8.89
N ARG A 15 0.79 -21.12 9.99
CA ARG A 15 0.40 -22.54 10.00
C ARG A 15 -1.00 -22.80 9.44
N LEU A 16 -1.66 -21.75 8.96
CA LEU A 16 -2.95 -21.87 8.30
C LEU A 16 -2.73 -22.35 6.87
N ASN A 17 -3.55 -23.27 6.41
CA ASN A 17 -3.62 -23.56 4.99
C ASN A 17 -4.10 -22.29 4.22
N PRO A 18 -3.86 -22.22 2.89
CA PRO A 18 -4.16 -21.02 2.11
C PRO A 18 -5.60 -20.54 2.24
N GLU A 19 -6.56 -21.47 2.33
CA GLU A 19 -7.98 -21.14 2.38
C GLU A 19 -8.40 -20.56 3.74
N ALA A 20 -7.87 -21.10 4.85
CA ALA A 20 -8.07 -20.56 6.19
C ALA A 20 -7.37 -19.20 6.35
N ALA A 21 -6.19 -19.03 5.74
CA ALA A 21 -5.51 -17.74 5.70
C ALA A 21 -6.34 -16.69 4.93
N ARG A 22 -6.92 -17.09 3.79
CA ARG A 22 -7.83 -16.25 2.98
C ARG A 22 -9.07 -15.85 3.77
N GLN A 23 -9.71 -16.80 4.44
CA GLN A 23 -10.89 -16.53 5.25
C GLN A 23 -10.58 -15.56 6.40
N LYS A 24 -9.46 -15.74 7.09
CA LYS A 24 -9.01 -14.82 8.14
C LYS A 24 -8.70 -13.43 7.61
N LEU A 25 -8.19 -13.33 6.39
CA LEU A 25 -8.00 -12.05 5.72
C LEU A 25 -9.35 -11.38 5.40
N GLN A 26 -10.35 -12.15 4.95
CA GLN A 26 -11.71 -11.65 4.67
C GLN A 26 -12.43 -11.15 5.93
N GLU A 27 -12.18 -11.74 7.10
CA GLU A 27 -12.77 -11.27 8.36
C GLU A 27 -12.29 -9.86 8.74
N ILE A 28 -11.04 -9.52 8.43
CA ILE A 28 -10.39 -8.26 8.83
C ILE A 28 -10.34 -7.20 7.72
N VAL A 29 -10.80 -7.54 6.52
CA VAL A 29 -10.82 -6.66 5.34
C VAL A 29 -12.27 -6.37 4.96
N GLU A 30 -12.64 -5.11 4.85
CA GLU A 30 -13.92 -4.71 4.27
C GLU A 30 -13.76 -4.12 2.86
N PRO A 31 -14.82 -4.12 2.03
CA PRO A 31 -14.79 -3.47 0.73
C PRO A 31 -14.47 -1.97 0.87
N ARG A 32 -13.73 -1.43 -0.11
CA ARG A 32 -13.35 -0.02 -0.12
C ARG A 32 -14.58 0.89 -0.24
N LYS A 33 -14.70 1.87 0.66
CA LYS A 33 -15.82 2.84 0.66
C LYS A 33 -15.33 4.20 0.18
N LEU A 34 -16.01 4.77 -0.83
CA LEU A 34 -15.66 6.09 -1.39
C LEU A 34 -15.93 7.24 -0.41
N MET A 35 -16.94 7.11 0.44
CA MET A 35 -17.29 8.09 1.46
C MET A 35 -17.57 7.38 2.78
N ARG A 36 -16.70 7.58 3.77
CA ARG A 36 -16.96 7.23 5.17
C ARG A 36 -17.44 8.49 5.87
N PHE A 37 -18.76 8.65 6.02
CA PHE A 37 -19.33 9.76 6.78
C PHE A 37 -19.32 9.42 8.27
N GLY A 38 -18.61 10.23 9.07
CA GLY A 38 -18.59 10.17 10.54
C GLY A 38 -17.43 9.39 11.17
N LEU A 39 -17.19 9.66 12.46
CA LEU A 39 -16.21 8.99 13.33
C LEU A 39 -16.66 7.57 13.76
N SER A 40 -17.44 6.87 12.93
CA SER A 40 -17.89 5.52 13.28
C SER A 40 -16.67 4.62 13.48
N ARG A 41 -16.56 4.07 14.69
CA ARG A 41 -15.50 3.11 15.06
C ARG A 41 -15.83 1.67 14.63
N ASN A 42 -17.00 1.47 14.02
CA ASN A 42 -17.43 0.16 13.55
C ASN A 42 -16.94 -0.06 12.11
N HIS A 43 -15.63 -0.28 11.98
CA HIS A 43 -14.99 -0.63 10.72
C HIS A 43 -13.93 -1.70 10.96
N ASN A 44 -13.67 -2.50 9.93
CA ASN A 44 -12.57 -3.45 9.93
C ASN A 44 -11.21 -2.75 9.99
N LEU A 45 -10.13 -3.53 10.17
CA LEU A 45 -8.77 -2.99 10.25
C LEU A 45 -8.28 -2.51 8.89
N PHE A 46 -8.70 -3.19 7.84
CA PHE A 46 -8.26 -2.96 6.47
C PHE A 46 -9.45 -2.77 5.53
N GLU A 47 -9.24 -2.02 4.46
CA GLU A 47 -10.13 -1.95 3.32
C GLU A 47 -9.41 -2.38 2.04
N GLY A 48 -10.14 -2.98 1.11
CA GLY A 48 -9.58 -3.35 -0.18
C GLY A 48 -10.30 -4.52 -0.85
N GLU A 49 -9.54 -5.26 -1.64
CA GLU A 49 -10.00 -6.34 -2.48
C GLU A 49 -9.16 -7.60 -2.25
N ILE A 50 -9.81 -8.75 -2.26
CA ILE A 50 -9.20 -10.08 -2.16
C ILE A 50 -9.76 -10.90 -3.32
N GLU A 51 -8.89 -11.36 -4.23
CA GLU A 51 -9.24 -12.09 -5.44
C GLU A 51 -8.46 -13.41 -5.47
N GLY A 52 -9.15 -14.52 -5.15
CA GLY A 52 -8.51 -15.82 -5.01
C GLY A 52 -7.40 -15.78 -3.94
N ALA A 53 -6.15 -16.01 -4.36
CA ALA A 53 -4.98 -15.94 -3.50
C ALA A 53 -4.34 -14.54 -3.44
N ALA A 54 -4.71 -13.61 -4.31
CA ALA A 54 -4.16 -12.27 -4.37
C ALA A 54 -4.99 -11.30 -3.51
N PHE A 55 -4.34 -10.27 -2.98
CA PHE A 55 -5.02 -9.22 -2.23
C PHE A 55 -4.35 -7.87 -2.40
N LYS A 56 -5.16 -6.83 -2.31
CA LYS A 56 -4.75 -5.43 -2.34
C LYS A 56 -5.55 -4.68 -1.29
N ILE A 57 -4.89 -4.35 -0.18
CA ILE A 57 -5.53 -3.77 1.00
C ILE A 57 -4.76 -2.57 1.53
N SER A 58 -5.45 -1.70 2.25
CA SER A 58 -4.87 -0.55 2.95
C SER A 58 -5.51 -0.41 4.32
N ARG A 59 -4.77 0.13 5.29
CA ARG A 59 -5.28 0.34 6.63
C ARG A 59 -6.37 1.41 6.62
N ILE A 60 -7.47 1.15 7.32
CA ILE A 60 -8.51 2.15 7.54
C ILE A 60 -8.03 3.12 8.61
N ILE A 61 -8.06 4.42 8.30
CA ILE A 61 -7.73 5.50 9.23
C ILE A 61 -8.81 6.58 9.18
N HIS A 62 -8.93 7.37 10.26
CA HIS A 62 -9.96 8.40 10.40
C HIS A 62 -9.66 9.71 9.64
N TYR A 63 -8.48 9.84 9.03
CA TYR A 63 -8.05 11.03 8.31
C TYR A 63 -7.57 10.68 6.90
N ARG A 64 -7.33 11.68 6.05
CA ARG A 64 -6.84 11.45 4.69
C ARG A 64 -5.31 11.47 4.68
N ASN A 65 -4.69 10.33 4.39
CA ASN A 65 -3.23 10.22 4.27
C ASN A 65 -2.84 9.43 3.02
N SER A 66 -2.27 10.13 2.04
CA SER A 66 -1.82 9.52 0.79
C SER A 66 -0.46 8.81 0.91
N PHE A 67 0.27 9.01 2.01
CA PHE A 67 1.53 8.33 2.31
C PHE A 67 1.33 6.96 2.95
N LEU A 68 0.08 6.59 3.28
CA LEU A 68 -0.18 5.25 3.79
C LEU A 68 0.16 4.20 2.72
N PRO A 69 0.87 3.14 3.11
CA PRO A 69 1.20 2.07 2.18
C PRO A 69 -0.06 1.28 1.83
N ILE A 70 -0.17 0.96 0.54
CA ILE A 70 -1.03 -0.08 0.01
C ILE A 70 -0.25 -1.39 0.11
N LEU A 71 -0.84 -2.38 0.77
CA LEU A 71 -0.32 -3.73 0.87
C LEU A 71 -0.86 -4.52 -0.32
N VAL A 72 0.02 -4.92 -1.22
CA VAL A 72 -0.30 -5.84 -2.32
C VAL A 72 0.40 -7.15 -2.03
N GLY A 73 -0.33 -8.25 -2.04
CA GLY A 73 0.28 -9.53 -1.73
C GLY A 73 -0.45 -10.72 -2.33
N GLN A 74 0.15 -11.88 -2.11
CA GLN A 74 -0.40 -13.16 -2.51
C GLN A 74 -0.16 -14.20 -1.43
N ILE A 75 -1.16 -15.05 -1.20
CA ILE A 75 -1.09 -16.23 -0.37
C ILE A 75 -0.47 -17.35 -1.22
N GLN A 76 0.69 -17.85 -0.81
CA GLN A 76 1.33 -19.00 -1.42
C GLN A 76 1.09 -20.23 -0.56
N ASP A 77 0.82 -21.34 -1.23
CA ASP A 77 0.72 -22.65 -0.60
C ASP A 77 2.12 -23.15 -0.21
N ASP A 78 2.24 -23.64 1.02
CA ASP A 78 3.49 -24.17 1.57
C ASP A 78 3.17 -25.48 2.31
N LEU A 79 2.75 -26.48 1.53
CA LEU A 79 2.31 -27.80 1.99
C LEU A 79 1.08 -27.71 2.93
N ASP A 80 1.30 -27.81 4.25
CA ASP A 80 0.26 -27.70 5.29
C ASP A 80 0.20 -26.29 5.90
N ALA A 81 0.99 -25.36 5.37
CA ALA A 81 1.13 -23.99 5.83
C ALA A 81 0.87 -23.02 4.68
N SER A 82 0.93 -21.72 4.96
CA SER A 82 0.92 -20.72 3.91
C SER A 82 1.91 -19.60 4.19
N THR A 83 2.44 -19.05 3.10
CA THR A 83 3.34 -17.91 3.12
C THR A 83 2.67 -16.75 2.40
N LEU A 84 2.42 -15.65 3.11
CA LEU A 84 1.89 -14.43 2.53
C LEU A 84 3.07 -13.56 2.12
N ARG A 85 3.27 -13.38 0.82
CA ARG A 85 4.27 -12.46 0.29
C ARG A 85 3.61 -11.11 0.07
N ILE A 86 4.09 -10.08 0.76
CA ILE A 86 3.45 -8.76 0.83
C ILE A 86 4.44 -7.70 0.39
N THR A 87 3.99 -6.81 -0.47
CA THR A 87 4.68 -5.59 -0.87
C THR A 87 3.89 -4.39 -0.41
N ALA A 88 4.46 -3.63 0.53
CA ALA A 88 4.01 -2.31 0.91
C ALA A 88 4.56 -1.28 -0.07
N ARG A 89 3.67 -0.49 -0.68
CA ARG A 89 4.06 0.61 -1.58
C ARG A 89 3.14 1.83 -1.39
N PRO A 90 3.66 3.06 -1.57
CA PRO A 90 2.83 4.26 -1.52
C PRO A 90 1.84 4.30 -2.69
N HIS A 91 0.84 5.16 -2.59
CA HIS A 91 -0.09 5.40 -3.68
C HIS A 91 0.64 5.98 -4.91
N TRP A 92 0.33 5.50 -6.11
CA TRP A 92 0.99 5.91 -7.37
C TRP A 92 0.99 7.44 -7.59
N PHE A 93 -0.09 8.11 -7.18
CA PHE A 93 -0.20 9.57 -7.19
C PHE A 93 0.95 10.28 -6.47
N ILE A 94 1.42 9.75 -5.33
CA ILE A 94 2.53 10.35 -4.58
C ILE A 94 3.85 10.19 -5.31
N ILE A 95 4.05 9.04 -5.97
CA ILE A 95 5.23 8.80 -6.80
C ILE A 95 5.28 9.84 -7.94
N LEU A 96 4.15 10.10 -8.60
CA LEU A 96 4.06 11.13 -9.64
C LEU A 96 4.26 12.54 -9.10
N PHE A 97 3.67 12.85 -7.95
CA PHE A 97 3.83 14.16 -7.31
C PHE A 97 5.31 14.44 -6.99
N TRP A 98 6.02 13.46 -6.41
CA TRP A 98 7.46 13.60 -6.15
C TRP A 98 8.29 13.71 -7.43
N ALA A 99 7.97 12.94 -8.47
CA ALA A 99 8.66 13.04 -9.76
C ALA A 99 8.47 14.43 -10.39
N PHE A 100 7.24 14.94 -10.40
CA PHE A 100 6.93 16.28 -10.90
C PHE A 100 7.63 17.36 -10.08
N PHE A 101 7.58 17.27 -8.75
CA PHE A 101 8.21 18.25 -7.87
C PHE A 101 9.73 18.28 -8.04
N ALA A 102 10.37 17.10 -8.10
CA ALA A 102 11.80 17.00 -8.35
C ALA A 102 12.19 17.63 -9.70
N PHE A 103 11.41 17.37 -10.75
CA PHE A 103 11.61 17.98 -12.07
C PHE A 103 11.44 19.51 -12.05
N ALA A 104 10.41 20.02 -11.37
CA ALA A 104 10.17 21.46 -11.25
C ALA A 104 11.32 22.18 -10.51
N VAL A 105 11.84 21.57 -9.44
CA VAL A 105 12.95 22.12 -8.67
C VAL A 105 14.25 22.13 -9.49
N THR A 106 14.56 21.05 -10.22
CA THR A 106 15.76 21.03 -11.06
C THR A 106 15.66 21.97 -12.26
N ALA A 107 14.50 22.03 -12.92
CA ALA A 107 14.27 22.96 -14.02
C ALA A 107 14.32 24.43 -13.56
N GLY A 108 13.68 24.76 -12.43
CA GLY A 108 13.71 26.10 -11.85
C GLY A 108 15.12 26.52 -11.40
N GLY A 109 15.90 25.60 -10.83
CA GLY A 109 17.30 25.84 -10.48
C GLY A 109 18.21 26.07 -11.69
N LEU A 110 17.96 25.40 -12.81
CA LEU A 110 18.69 25.65 -14.06
C LEU A 110 18.33 27.01 -14.68
N ILE A 111 17.07 27.40 -14.63
CA ILE A 111 16.60 28.71 -15.16
C ILE A 111 17.10 29.88 -14.30
N ALA A 112 17.15 29.72 -12.97
CA ALA A 112 17.70 30.72 -12.07
C ALA A 112 19.23 30.72 -12.00
N GLY A 113 19.87 29.65 -12.51
CA GLY A 113 21.31 29.43 -12.53
C GLY A 113 22.03 29.97 -13.76
N ASP A 114 21.34 30.73 -14.62
CA ASP A 114 21.94 31.55 -15.68
C ASP A 114 21.91 33.04 -15.27
N PRO A 115 22.68 33.48 -14.25
CA PRO A 115 23.08 34.86 -14.19
C PRO A 115 24.12 35.03 -15.31
N SER A 116 23.70 35.70 -16.38
CA SER A 116 24.61 36.30 -17.35
C SER A 116 25.81 36.93 -16.65
N GLU A 117 26.98 36.72 -17.25
CA GLU A 117 28.27 37.42 -17.02
C GLU A 117 28.15 38.86 -16.49
#